data_AF-A0AAU3E8Z7-F1
#
_entry.id   AF-A0AAU3E8Z7-F1
#
_cell.length_a   1.000
_cell.length_b   1.000
_cell.length_c   1.000
_cell.angle_alpha   90.00
_cell.angle_beta   90.00
_cell.angle_gamma   90.00
#
_symmetry.space_group_name_H-M   'P 1'
#
loop_
_entity.id
_entity.type
_entity.pdbx_description
1 polymer ?
#
loop_
_entity_poly.entity_id
_entity_poly.type
_entity_poly.pdbx_seq_one_letter_code
_entity_poly.pdbx_strand_id
1 'polypeptide(L)'
;MTTALSDAVASEIRGHLSEVCARIGVDPESASLVKYTMNAVFVASPFVVRLAAGPHAATLAHRVVSVAACLEQVGMPTVRLASGVTSQPIFSGDWVATAWQYVPILRPLRSAAAPSG
;
A
#
# COMPACT_ATOMS: atom_id res chain seq x y z
N MET A 1 14.31 -16.52 6.86
CA MET A 1 15.31 -15.49 7.20
C MET A 1 14.72 -14.13 6.89
N THR A 2 14.47 -13.31 7.92
CA THR A 2 14.07 -11.91 7.73
C THR A 2 15.35 -11.10 7.75
N THR A 3 15.89 -10.78 6.58
CA THR A 3 17.05 -9.88 6.50
C THR A 3 16.60 -8.54 7.04
N ALA A 4 17.25 -8.06 8.11
CA ALA A 4 17.00 -6.72 8.62
C ALA A 4 17.30 -5.71 7.49
N LEU A 5 16.38 -4.77 7.28
CA LEU A 5 16.55 -3.67 6.35
C LEU A 5 17.75 -2.82 6.80
N SER A 6 18.75 -2.62 5.96
CA SER A 6 19.85 -1.71 6.32
C SER A 6 19.35 -0.27 6.37
N ASP A 7 19.97 0.58 7.20
CA ASP A 7 19.57 1.98 7.33
C ASP A 7 19.64 2.76 6.01
N ALA A 8 20.62 2.43 5.16
CA ALA A 8 20.75 3.02 3.83
C ALA A 8 19.55 2.70 2.93
N VAL A 9 19.14 1.42 2.87
CA VAL A 9 17.98 1.00 2.08
C VAL A 9 16.69 1.54 2.70
N ALA A 10 16.60 1.60 4.03
CA ALA A 10 15.46 2.22 4.72
C ALA A 10 15.31 3.72 4.37
N SER A 11 16.42 4.45 4.34
CA SER A 11 16.46 5.87 3.98
C SER A 11 16.07 6.09 2.52
N GLU A 12 16.59 5.27 1.60
CA GLU A 12 16.25 5.32 0.18
C GLU A 12 14.75 5.10 -0.04
N ILE A 13 14.21 4.02 0.53
CA ILE A 13 12.77 3.70 0.45
C ILE A 13 11.92 4.85 1.00
N ARG A 14 12.33 5.47 2.12
CA ARG A 14 11.60 6.61 2.68
C ARG A 14 11.60 7.83 1.77
N GLY A 15 12.71 8.10 1.07
CA GLY A 15 12.75 9.16 0.06
C GLY A 15 11.71 8.97 -1.04
N HIS A 16 11.66 7.76 -1.62
CA HIS A 16 10.67 7.43 -2.65
C HIS A 16 9.23 7.40 -2.13
N LEU A 17 9.02 6.94 -0.90
CA LEU A 17 7.72 7.00 -0.24
C LEU A 17 7.24 8.46 -0.09
N SER A 18 8.12 9.37 0.31
CA SER A 18 7.80 10.79 0.47
C SER A 18 7.31 11.42 -0.83
N GLU A 19 7.99 11.16 -1.95
CA GLU A 19 7.54 11.62 -3.28
C GLU A 19 6.18 11.03 -3.68
N VAL A 20 5.94 9.75 -3.37
CA VAL A 20 4.65 9.10 -3.64
C VAL A 20 3.54 9.73 -2.79
N CYS A 21 3.77 9.89 -1.49
CA CYS A 21 2.85 10.50 -0.54
C CYS A 21 2.47 11.93 -0.95
N ALA A 22 3.45 12.74 -1.37
CA ALA A 22 3.20 14.08 -1.89
C ALA A 22 2.24 14.10 -3.10
N ARG A 23 2.37 13.13 -4.01
CA ARG A 23 1.49 13.03 -5.20
C ARG A 23 0.07 12.57 -4.88
N ILE A 24 -0.13 11.84 -3.79
CA ILE A 24 -1.45 11.34 -3.38
C ILE A 24 -2.06 12.14 -2.22
N GLY A 25 -1.42 13.24 -1.81
CA GLY A 25 -1.92 14.15 -0.78
C GLY A 25 -1.93 13.55 0.63
N VAL A 26 -0.97 12.68 0.96
CA VAL A 26 -0.84 12.06 2.28
C VAL A 26 0.45 12.49 2.97
N ASP A 27 0.41 12.62 4.29
CA ASP A 27 1.58 12.89 5.12
C ASP A 27 2.52 11.67 5.17
N PRO A 28 3.76 11.78 4.64
CA PRO A 28 4.71 10.67 4.66
C PRO A 28 5.21 10.32 6.07
N GLU A 29 5.19 11.25 7.02
CA GLU A 29 5.67 11.00 8.39
C GLU A 29 4.71 10.08 9.17
N SER A 30 3.43 10.07 8.77
CA SER A 30 2.43 9.14 9.30
C SER A 30 2.60 7.69 8.79
N ALA A 31 3.47 7.48 7.79
CA ALA A 31 3.58 6.21 7.10
C ALA A 31 4.40 5.17 7.88
N SER A 32 3.80 4.02 8.16
CA SER A 32 4.43 2.93 8.90
C SER A 32 4.72 1.72 8.00
N LEU A 33 5.97 1.22 8.04
CA LEU A 33 6.36 0.02 7.30
C LEU A 33 5.73 -1.22 7.93
N VAL A 34 4.91 -1.94 7.17
CA VAL A 34 4.25 -3.18 7.57
C VAL A 34 5.09 -4.41 7.20
N LYS A 35 5.65 -4.41 6.00
CA LYS A 35 6.39 -5.55 5.46
C LYS A 35 7.41 -5.08 4.43
N TYR A 36 8.56 -5.74 4.44
CA TYR A 36 9.58 -5.62 3.40
C TYR A 36 10.02 -7.01 2.95
N THR A 37 9.58 -7.44 1.76
CA THR A 37 10.09 -8.65 1.09
C THR A 37 10.36 -8.36 -0.39
N MET A 38 9.37 -8.58 -1.25
CA MET A 38 9.42 -8.22 -2.68
C MET A 38 8.95 -6.78 -2.93
N ASN A 39 8.25 -6.21 -1.95
CA ASN A 39 7.79 -4.82 -1.95
C ASN A 39 7.99 -4.29 -0.53
N ALA A 40 8.24 -2.99 -0.40
CA ALA A 40 7.99 -2.26 0.83
C ALA A 40 6.50 -1.90 0.89
N VAL A 41 5.82 -2.29 1.96
CA VAL A 41 4.39 -2.02 2.17
C VAL A 41 4.24 -1.07 3.33
N PHE A 42 3.67 0.10 3.08
CA PHE A 42 3.43 1.13 4.08
C PHE A 42 1.94 1.32 4.31
N VAL A 43 1.54 1.54 5.56
CA VAL A 43 0.25 2.13 5.88
C VAL A 43 0.47 3.62 6.05
N ALA A 44 -0.14 4.42 5.17
CA ALA A 44 -0.10 5.88 5.17
C ALA A 44 -1.55 6.36 5.07
N SER A 45 -2.21 6.52 6.22
CA SER A 45 -3.67 6.69 6.30
C SER A 45 -4.15 7.85 5.41
N PRO A 46 -5.21 7.65 4.60
CA PRO A 46 -6.15 6.52 4.58
C PRO A 46 -5.76 5.37 3.63
N PHE A 47 -4.50 5.29 3.19
CA PHE A 47 -4.05 4.37 2.16
C PHE A 47 -3.02 3.34 2.64
N VAL A 48 -2.86 2.31 1.81
CA VAL A 48 -1.71 1.42 1.81
C VAL A 48 -0.91 1.68 0.54
N VAL A 49 0.39 1.94 0.69
CA VAL A 49 1.31 2.13 -0.43
C VAL A 49 2.20 0.91 -0.56
N ARG A 50 2.19 0.28 -1.73
CA ARG A 50 3.12 -0.81 -2.09
C ARG A 50 4.17 -0.26 -3.03
N LEU A 51 5.43 -0.30 -2.62
CA LEU A 51 6.56 0.26 -3.34
C LEU A 51 7.55 -0.84 -3.74
N ALA A 52 8.03 -0.83 -4.97
CA ALA A 52 9.04 -1.76 -5.47
C ALA A 52 9.93 -1.11 -6.52
N ALA A 53 11.15 -1.63 -6.67
CA ALA A 53 12.16 -1.10 -7.58
C ALA A 53 12.28 -1.93 -8.87
N GLY A 54 12.61 -1.26 -9.96
CA GLY A 54 13.08 -1.86 -11.20
C GLY A 54 12.01 -2.13 -12.27
N PRO A 55 12.44 -2.50 -13.49
CA PRO A 55 11.58 -2.58 -14.67
C PRO A 55 10.54 -3.71 -14.58
N HIS A 56 10.87 -4.80 -13.91
CA HIS A 56 9.92 -5.88 -13.68
C HIS A 56 8.79 -5.44 -12.74
N ALA A 57 9.11 -4.68 -11.69
CA ALA A 57 8.12 -4.12 -10.79
C ALA A 57 7.17 -3.17 -11.53
N ALA A 58 7.69 -2.31 -12.42
CA ALA A 58 6.86 -1.43 -13.24
C ALA A 58 5.83 -2.20 -14.08
N THR A 59 6.28 -3.26 -14.77
CA THR A 59 5.40 -4.13 -15.57
C THR A 59 4.31 -4.77 -14.71
N LEU A 60 4.67 -5.28 -13.54
CA LEU A 60 3.71 -5.89 -12.61
C LEU A 60 2.73 -4.86 -12.04
N ALA A 61 3.21 -3.66 -11.70
CA ALA A 61 2.37 -2.60 -11.15
C ALA A 61 1.29 -2.17 -12.14
N HIS A 62 1.62 -2.02 -13.44
CA HIS A 62 0.63 -1.77 -14.48
C HIS A 62 -0.43 -2.88 -14.54
N ARG A 63 0.00 -4.16 -14.58
CA ARG A 63 -0.94 -5.30 -14.60
C ARG A 63 -1.85 -5.32 -13.39
N VAL A 64 -1.29 -5.07 -12.20
CA VAL A 64 -2.03 -5.04 -10.94
C VAL A 64 -3.09 -3.94 -10.94
N VAL A 65 -2.74 -2.73 -11.39
CA VAL A 65 -3.70 -1.62 -11.51
C VAL A 65 -4.82 -1.96 -12.49
N SER A 66 -4.48 -2.48 -13.68
CA SER A 66 -5.48 -2.86 -14.69
C SER A 66 -6.43 -3.96 -14.20
N VAL A 67 -5.89 -5.00 -13.54
CA VAL A 67 -6.70 -6.09 -12.99
C VAL A 67 -7.60 -5.59 -11.85
N ALA A 68 -7.07 -4.76 -10.95
CA ALA A 68 -7.86 -4.20 -9.87
C ALA A 68 -9.03 -3.34 -10.38
N ALA A 69 -8.79 -2.50 -11.39
CA ALA A 69 -9.83 -1.70 -12.03
C ALA A 69 -10.91 -2.58 -12.70
N CYS A 70 -10.50 -3.64 -13.41
CA CYS A 70 -11.44 -4.60 -14.01
C CYS A 70 -12.31 -5.30 -12.95
N LEU A 71 -11.71 -5.76 -11.84
CA LEU A 71 -12.42 -6.39 -10.73
C LEU A 71 -13.40 -5.42 -10.06
N GLU A 72 -13.02 -4.16 -9.92
CA GLU A 72 -13.91 -3.12 -9.40
C GLU A 72 -15.11 -2.87 -10.31
N GLN A 73 -14.90 -2.81 -11.64
CA GLN A 73 -15.98 -2.63 -12.63
C GLN A 73 -17.04 -3.72 -12.57
N VAL A 74 -16.65 -4.97 -12.29
CA VAL A 74 -17.58 -6.10 -12.14
C VAL A 74 -18.11 -6.27 -10.70
N GLY A 75 -17.81 -5.34 -9.80
CA GLY A 75 -18.32 -5.36 -8.43
C GLY A 75 -17.70 -6.43 -7.52
N MET A 76 -16.54 -7.00 -7.88
CA MET A 76 -15.89 -8.04 -7.07
C MET A 76 -15.45 -7.49 -5.71
N PRO A 77 -15.58 -8.25 -4.60
CA PRO A 77 -15.28 -7.77 -3.25
C PRO A 77 -13.77 -7.81 -2.97
N THR A 78 -13.01 -6.95 -3.64
CA THR A 78 -11.56 -6.81 -3.49
C THR A 78 -11.20 -5.43 -2.93
N VAL A 79 -10.01 -5.32 -2.35
CA VAL A 79 -9.47 -4.01 -1.92
C VAL A 79 -9.37 -3.09 -3.13
N ARG A 80 -9.86 -1.86 -2.99
CA ARG A 80 -9.90 -0.86 -4.06
C ARG A 80 -8.59 -0.09 -4.16
N LEU A 81 -8.30 0.38 -5.36
CA LEU A 81 -7.25 1.38 -5.57
C LEU A 81 -7.63 2.67 -4.80
N ALA A 82 -6.62 3.43 -4.38
CA ALA A 82 -6.81 4.69 -3.67
C ALA A 82 -7.68 5.66 -4.48
N SER A 83 -8.77 6.13 -3.87
CA SER A 83 -9.70 7.08 -4.47
C SER A 83 -9.08 8.48 -4.50
N GLY A 84 -9.38 9.25 -5.54
CA GLY A 84 -8.81 10.59 -5.72
C GLY A 84 -7.39 10.59 -6.32
N VAL A 85 -6.78 9.41 -6.50
CA VAL A 85 -5.51 9.27 -7.23
C VAL A 85 -5.81 9.07 -8.71
N THR A 86 -5.54 10.09 -9.53
CA THR A 86 -5.94 10.13 -10.95
C THR A 86 -5.08 9.25 -11.86
N SER A 87 -3.85 8.91 -11.46
CA SER A 87 -2.94 8.10 -12.25
C SER A 87 -2.25 7.05 -11.39
N GLN A 88 -2.41 5.78 -11.77
CA GLN A 88 -1.68 4.65 -11.20
C GLN A 88 -1.16 3.73 -12.31
N PRO A 89 0.00 3.07 -12.14
CA PRO A 89 0.87 3.16 -10.97
C PRO A 89 1.64 4.49 -10.90
N ILE A 90 2.21 4.78 -9.73
CA ILE A 90 2.86 6.04 -9.40
C ILE A 90 4.38 5.84 -9.46
N PHE A 91 5.11 6.61 -10.26
CA PHE A 91 6.56 6.43 -10.45
C PHE A 91 7.40 7.44 -9.67
N SER A 92 8.48 6.98 -9.03
CA SER A 92 9.48 7.78 -8.33
C SER A 92 10.87 7.27 -8.73
N GLY A 93 11.47 7.86 -9.77
CA GLY A 93 12.67 7.33 -10.39
C GLY A 93 12.47 5.88 -10.87
N ASP A 94 13.38 4.98 -10.45
CA ASP A 94 13.30 3.55 -10.75
C ASP A 94 12.33 2.77 -9.84
N TRP A 95 11.66 3.46 -8.92
CA TRP A 95 10.64 2.87 -8.05
C TRP A 95 9.24 3.12 -8.59
N VAL A 96 8.37 2.14 -8.35
CA VAL A 96 6.96 2.18 -8.71
C VAL A 96 6.10 1.87 -7.50
N ALA A 97 5.01 2.63 -7.35
CA ALA A 97 4.05 2.51 -6.28
C ALA A 97 2.66 2.18 -6.80
N THR A 98 1.92 1.41 -6.01
CA THR A 98 0.46 1.32 -6.09
C THR A 98 -0.13 1.72 -4.76
N ALA A 99 -1.15 2.57 -4.79
CA ALA A 99 -1.87 3.07 -3.63
C ALA A 99 -3.25 2.41 -3.57
N TRP A 100 -3.60 1.92 -2.38
CA TRP A 100 -4.81 1.14 -2.12
C TRP A 100 -5.57 1.75 -0.95
N GLN A 101 -6.89 1.54 -0.91
CA GLN A 101 -7.66 1.87 0.28
C GLN A 101 -7.19 1.03 1.47
N TYR A 102 -6.93 1.69 2.58
CA TYR A 102 -6.70 0.97 3.84
C TYR A 102 -8.02 0.34 4.31
N VAL A 103 -8.00 -0.97 4.52
CA VAL A 103 -9.13 -1.70 5.10
C VAL A 103 -8.75 -2.12 6.52
N PRO A 104 -9.34 -1.53 7.56
CA PRO A 104 -9.07 -1.93 8.93
C PRO A 104 -9.56 -3.36 9.15
N ILE A 105 -8.69 -4.21 9.71
CA ILE A 105 -9.11 -5.53 10.20
C ILE A 105 -9.88 -5.28 11.50
N LEU A 106 -11.21 -5.21 11.41
CA LEU A 106 -12.05 -5.23 12.60
C LEU A 106 -11.86 -6.59 13.27
N ARG A 107 -11.30 -6.62 14.49
CA ARG A 107 -11.39 -7.82 15.32
C ARG A 107 -12.87 -8.04 15.65
N PRO A 108 -13.40 -9.27 15.52
CA PRO A 108 -14.74 -9.56 16.00
C PRO A 108 -14.83 -9.14 17.46
N LEU A 109 -15.83 -8.34 17.81
CA LEU A 109 -16.16 -8.09 19.21
C LEU A 109 -16.39 -9.45 19.85
N ARG A 110 -15.66 -9.76 20.93
CA ARG A 110 -16.04 -10.90 21.77
C ARG A 110 -17.45 -10.60 22.24
N SER A 111 -18.41 -11.43 21.83
CA SER A 111 -19.74 -11.38 22.41
C SER A 111 -19.56 -11.54 23.92
N ALA A 112 -19.90 -10.50 24.68
CA ALA A 112 -20.01 -10.64 26.12
C ALA A 112 -21.12 -11.67 26.36
N ALA A 113 -20.75 -12.84 26.88
CA ALA A 113 -21.74 -13.78 27.36
C ALA A 113 -22.64 -13.04 28.36
N ALA A 114 -23.94 -12.99 28.05
CA ALA A 114 -24.91 -12.43 28.97
C ALA A 114 -24.83 -13.21 30.30
N PRO A 115 -24.82 -12.53 31.46
CA PRO A 115 -24.86 -13.24 32.73
C PRO A 115 -26.19 -13.99 32.83
N SER A 116 -26.12 -15.31 32.93
CA SER A 116 -27.26 -16.16 33.30
C SER A 116 -27.60 -15.84 34.76
N GLY A 117 -28.73 -15.18 34.99
CA GLY A 117 -29.34 -14.94 36.30
C GLY A 117 -30.83 -15.17 36.22
#